data_AF-A0A9W5QWK1-F1
#
_entry.id   AF-A0A9W5QWK1-F1
#
_cell.length_a   1.000
_cell.length_b   1.000
_cell.length_c   1.000
_cell.angle_alpha   90.00
_cell.angle_beta   90.00
_cell.angle_gamma   90.00
#
_symmetry.space_group_name_H-M   'P 1'
#
loop_
_entity.id
_entity.type
_entity.pdbx_description
1 polymer ?
#
loop_
_entity_poly.entity_id
_entity_poly.type
_entity_poly.pdbx_seq_one_letter_code
_entity_poly.pdbx_strand_id
1 'polypeptide(L)'
;MKGRKGPGRPSKYNNIETLNELKEQVLLYRKENPFQKIRPADMVRFSKELYNSRPEQYHFFNKDVWLSYGKSYINEINEPLRTKFFMEDEKLYEIPNVVDCVTKFKGDPEKIISLLSPIETMLHNSLRREEELINKVKELKSENEELKRQVWSYKDFVLQMAHHSYITEYQEKFGLKNIISPNANKRTNKAMKEQHPKDFLTTDSNKHVSNKEEQNKDKKHQTSLLKEFQNRRKQQRGNNK
;
A
#
# COMPACT_ATOMS: atom_id res chain seq x y z
N MET A 1 36.89 -47.67 -27.66
CA MET A 1 35.97 -46.50 -27.58
C MET A 1 34.56 -46.97 -27.94
N LYS A 2 33.59 -46.88 -27.02
CA LYS A 2 32.20 -47.25 -27.29
C LYS A 2 31.57 -46.19 -28.20
N GLY A 3 31.17 -46.58 -29.41
CA GLY A 3 30.56 -45.68 -30.40
C GLY A 3 29.31 -44.99 -29.84
N ARG A 4 29.20 -43.68 -30.09
CA ARG A 4 28.01 -42.90 -29.76
C ARG A 4 26.83 -43.49 -30.53
N LYS A 5 25.83 -44.02 -29.81
CA LYS A 5 24.56 -44.44 -30.39
C LYS A 5 23.96 -43.23 -31.12
N GLY A 6 23.76 -43.34 -32.43
CA GLY A 6 23.13 -42.30 -33.23
C GLY A 6 21.75 -41.93 -32.68
N PRO A 7 21.19 -40.77 -33.06
CA PRO A 7 19.85 -40.38 -32.64
C PRO A 7 18.87 -41.50 -33.04
N GLY A 8 18.21 -42.08 -32.03
CA GLY A 8 17.24 -43.15 -32.23
C GLY A 8 16.12 -42.70 -33.17
N ARG A 9 15.45 -43.68 -33.80
CA ARG A 9 14.31 -43.46 -34.70
C ARG A 9 13.34 -42.45 -34.06
N PRO A 10 12.97 -41.35 -34.75
CA PRO A 10 12.02 -40.39 -34.21
C PRO A 10 10.73 -41.14 -33.84
N SER A 11 10.27 -40.94 -32.61
CA SER A 11 9.11 -41.66 -32.11
C SER A 11 7.88 -41.32 -32.95
N LYS A 12 7.15 -42.35 -33.35
CA LYS A 12 5.95 -42.28 -34.21
C LYS A 12 4.89 -41.30 -33.69
N TYR A 13 4.91 -41.01 -32.38
CA TYR A 13 3.89 -40.21 -31.68
C TYR A 13 4.39 -38.83 -31.23
N ASN A 14 5.61 -38.43 -31.60
CA ASN A 14 6.17 -37.12 -31.24
C ASN A 14 5.89 -36.06 -32.33
N ASN A 15 4.64 -35.98 -32.79
CA ASN A 15 4.17 -34.98 -33.73
C ASN A 15 3.29 -33.95 -33.01
N ILE A 16 3.37 -32.68 -33.41
CA ILE A 16 2.62 -31.58 -32.77
C ILE A 16 1.11 -31.84 -32.82
N GLU A 17 0.61 -32.35 -33.95
CA GLU A 17 -0.80 -32.70 -34.13
C GLU A 17 -1.26 -33.78 -33.14
N THR A 18 -0.47 -34.84 -32.99
CA THR A 18 -0.75 -35.94 -32.06
C THR A 18 -0.75 -35.46 -30.60
N LEU A 19 0.15 -34.56 -30.24
CA LEU A 19 0.21 -33.98 -28.90
C LEU A 19 -0.99 -33.04 -28.63
N ASN A 20 -1.41 -32.27 -29.63
CA ASN A 20 -2.60 -31.42 -29.53
C ASN A 20 -3.87 -32.26 -29.38
N GLU A 21 -4.02 -33.34 -30.17
CA GLU A 21 -5.17 -34.24 -30.06
C GLU A 21 -5.25 -34.88 -28.67
N LEU A 22 -4.13 -35.38 -28.15
CA LEU A 22 -4.08 -35.92 -26.78
C LEU A 22 -4.47 -34.87 -25.74
N LYS A 23 -3.97 -33.63 -25.88
CA LYS A 23 -4.32 -32.53 -24.97
C LYS A 23 -5.82 -32.19 -25.04
N GLU A 24 -6.39 -32.14 -26.24
CA GLU A 24 -7.83 -31.90 -26.45
C GLU A 24 -8.69 -32.99 -25.81
N GLN A 25 -8.31 -34.26 -25.98
CA GLN A 25 -9.02 -35.38 -25.35
C GLN A 25 -9.00 -35.28 -23.81
N VAL A 26 -7.87 -34.92 -23.20
CA VAL A 26 -7.83 -34.74 -21.73
C VAL A 26 -8.69 -33.55 -21.29
N LEU A 27 -8.71 -32.45 -22.06
CA LEU A 27 -9.56 -31.30 -21.78
C LEU A 27 -11.06 -31.63 -21.89
N LEU A 28 -11.45 -32.41 -22.89
CA LEU A 28 -12.82 -32.90 -23.05
C LEU A 28 -13.24 -33.77 -21.86
N TYR A 29 -12.41 -34.75 -21.50
CA TYR A 29 -12.67 -35.59 -20.33
C TYR A 29 -12.80 -34.77 -19.03
N ARG A 30 -11.96 -33.72 -18.88
CA ARG A 30 -12.00 -32.82 -17.73
C ARG A 30 -13.27 -31.97 -17.69
N LYS A 31 -13.84 -31.58 -18.84
CA LYS A 31 -15.13 -30.87 -18.89
C LYS A 31 -16.27 -31.74 -18.37
N GLU A 32 -16.25 -33.03 -18.69
CA GLU A 32 -17.25 -33.99 -18.21
C GLU A 32 -17.02 -34.36 -16.73
N ASN A 33 -15.76 -34.41 -16.29
CA ASN A 33 -15.36 -34.82 -14.94
C ASN A 33 -14.46 -33.76 -14.26
N PRO A 34 -15.02 -32.63 -13.81
CA PRO A 34 -14.27 -31.44 -13.43
C PRO A 34 -13.46 -31.57 -12.13
N PHE A 35 -13.71 -32.58 -11.29
CA PHE A 35 -13.05 -32.71 -9.98
C PHE A 35 -12.40 -34.08 -9.76
N GLN A 36 -12.55 -35.00 -10.71
CA GLN A 36 -12.02 -36.35 -10.59
C GLN A 36 -10.55 -36.38 -11.00
N LYS A 37 -9.75 -37.16 -10.27
CA LYS A 37 -8.37 -37.45 -10.65
C LYS A 37 -8.35 -38.39 -11.85
N ILE A 38 -7.82 -37.91 -12.96
CA ILE A 38 -7.73 -38.65 -14.23
C ILE A 38 -6.60 -39.67 -14.13
N ARG A 39 -6.88 -40.95 -14.39
CA ARG A 39 -5.84 -41.98 -14.55
C ARG A 39 -5.60 -42.26 -16.03
N PRO A 40 -4.41 -42.72 -16.43
CA PRO A 40 -4.17 -43.16 -17.81
C PRO A 40 -5.16 -44.24 -18.29
N ALA A 41 -5.63 -45.10 -17.38
CA ALA A 41 -6.65 -46.10 -17.69
C ALA A 41 -8.01 -45.48 -18.07
N ASP A 42 -8.38 -44.36 -17.45
CA ASP A 42 -9.63 -43.66 -17.73
C ASP A 42 -9.56 -43.02 -19.12
N MET A 43 -8.41 -42.42 -19.46
CA MET A 43 -8.17 -41.87 -20.80
C MET A 43 -8.16 -42.93 -21.89
N VAL A 44 -7.63 -44.14 -21.64
CA VAL A 44 -7.70 -45.26 -22.59
C VAL A 44 -9.16 -45.66 -22.87
N ARG A 45 -10.03 -45.68 -21.86
CA ARG A 45 -11.45 -46.00 -22.03
C ARG A 45 -12.17 -44.89 -22.81
N PHE A 46 -11.96 -43.64 -22.39
CA PHE A 46 -12.57 -42.48 -23.01
C PHE A 46 -12.15 -42.30 -24.47
N SER A 47 -10.86 -42.43 -24.78
CA SER A 47 -10.35 -42.35 -26.15
C SER A 47 -10.89 -43.47 -27.04
N LYS A 48 -11.14 -44.66 -26.50
CA LYS A 48 -11.83 -45.75 -27.23
C LYS A 48 -13.30 -45.43 -27.50
N GLU A 49 -14.01 -44.83 -26.55
CA GLU A 49 -15.41 -44.40 -26.72
C GLU A 49 -15.53 -43.28 -27.77
N LEU A 50 -14.61 -42.31 -27.74
CA LEU A 50 -14.50 -41.26 -28.73
C LEU A 50 -14.18 -41.81 -30.12
N TYR A 51 -13.24 -42.77 -30.23
CA TYR A 51 -12.93 -43.46 -31.48
C TYR A 51 -14.16 -44.13 -32.08
N ASN A 52 -14.92 -44.86 -31.26
CA ASN A 52 -16.13 -45.55 -31.73
C ASN A 52 -17.21 -44.56 -32.22
N SER A 53 -17.24 -43.34 -31.67
CA SER A 53 -18.23 -42.33 -32.03
C SER A 53 -17.79 -41.48 -33.23
N ARG A 54 -16.49 -41.16 -33.33
CA ARG A 54 -15.90 -40.31 -34.37
C ARG A 54 -14.51 -40.84 -34.76
N PRO A 55 -14.46 -41.93 -35.55
CA PRO A 55 -13.20 -42.59 -35.88
C PRO A 55 -12.28 -41.76 -36.79
N GLU A 56 -12.82 -40.76 -37.51
CA GLU A 56 -12.04 -39.87 -38.38
C GLU A 56 -11.29 -38.78 -37.61
N GLN A 57 -11.71 -38.46 -36.38
CA GLN A 57 -11.13 -37.38 -35.58
C GLN A 57 -10.17 -37.89 -34.52
N TYR A 58 -10.41 -39.09 -33.98
CA TYR A 58 -9.64 -39.63 -32.88
C TYR A 58 -8.99 -40.91 -33.33
N HIS A 59 -7.66 -41.02 -33.19
CA HIS A 59 -6.91 -42.17 -33.72
C HIS A 59 -6.12 -42.94 -32.66
N PHE A 60 -6.06 -42.40 -31.43
CA PHE A 60 -5.13 -42.89 -30.40
C PHE A 60 -5.86 -43.35 -29.14
N PHE A 61 -5.88 -44.66 -28.90
CA PHE A 61 -6.43 -45.28 -27.68
C PHE A 61 -5.47 -46.29 -27.02
N ASN A 62 -4.20 -46.30 -27.43
CA ASN A 62 -3.21 -47.24 -26.93
C ASN A 62 -2.78 -46.89 -25.49
N LYS A 63 -2.70 -47.90 -24.63
CA LYS A 63 -2.24 -47.75 -23.24
C LYS A 63 -0.84 -47.13 -23.15
N ASP A 64 0.06 -47.51 -24.05
CA ASP A 64 1.45 -47.04 -24.03
C ASP A 64 1.57 -45.55 -24.38
N VAL A 65 0.67 -45.05 -25.24
CA VAL A 65 0.64 -43.61 -25.60
C VAL A 65 0.21 -42.78 -24.39
N TRP A 66 -0.80 -43.22 -23.65
CA TRP A 66 -1.27 -42.56 -22.43
C TRP A 66 -0.28 -42.67 -21.25
N LEU A 67 0.51 -43.75 -21.18
CA LEU A 67 1.55 -43.92 -20.16
C LEU A 67 2.82 -43.10 -20.44
N SER A 68 3.11 -42.79 -21.70
CA SER A 68 4.29 -42.05 -22.13
C SER A 68 3.97 -40.56 -22.39
N TYR A 69 3.33 -40.26 -23.52
CA TYR A 69 3.05 -38.91 -24.00
C TYR A 69 1.87 -38.27 -23.28
N GLY A 70 0.78 -39.02 -23.08
CA GLY A 70 -0.42 -38.50 -22.42
C GLY A 70 -0.22 -38.23 -20.92
N LYS A 71 0.80 -38.84 -20.30
CA LYS A 71 1.03 -38.77 -18.86
C LYS A 71 1.37 -37.34 -18.39
N SER A 72 2.09 -36.57 -19.18
CA SER A 72 2.41 -35.17 -18.85
C SER A 72 1.13 -34.33 -18.79
N TYR A 73 0.27 -34.41 -19.79
CA TYR A 73 -0.99 -33.66 -19.85
C TYR A 73 -1.98 -34.10 -18.76
N ILE A 74 -2.04 -35.40 -18.47
CA ILE A 74 -2.83 -35.93 -17.34
C ILE A 74 -2.32 -35.36 -16.02
N ASN A 75 -1.00 -35.32 -15.81
CA ASN A 75 -0.41 -34.79 -14.59
C ASN A 75 -0.68 -33.29 -14.44
N GLU A 76 -0.52 -32.52 -15.52
CA GLU A 76 -0.79 -31.08 -15.57
C GLU A 76 -2.25 -30.77 -15.21
N ILE A 77 -3.21 -31.49 -15.79
CA ILE A 77 -4.64 -31.28 -15.52
C ILE A 77 -5.06 -31.81 -14.14
N ASN A 78 -4.34 -32.79 -13.61
CA ASN A 78 -4.52 -33.29 -12.26
C ASN A 78 -3.97 -32.36 -11.18
N GLU A 79 -3.14 -31.36 -11.53
CA GLU A 79 -2.76 -30.33 -10.57
C GLU A 79 -4.01 -29.62 -10.03
N PRO A 80 -4.04 -29.27 -8.73
CA PRO A 80 -5.19 -28.60 -8.16
C PRO A 80 -5.42 -27.26 -8.85
N LEU A 81 -6.68 -26.95 -9.16
CA LEU A 81 -7.07 -25.66 -9.74
C LEU A 81 -6.63 -24.54 -8.81
N ARG A 82 -5.86 -23.57 -9.32
CA ARG A 82 -5.38 -22.42 -8.54
C ARG A 82 -6.05 -21.14 -9.01
N THR A 83 -6.58 -20.38 -8.06
CA THR A 83 -7.05 -19.02 -8.32
C THR A 83 -5.92 -18.06 -8.04
N LYS A 84 -5.60 -17.24 -9.04
CA LYS A 84 -4.57 -16.20 -8.94
C LYS A 84 -5.24 -14.87 -8.64
N PHE A 85 -4.75 -14.16 -7.62
CA PHE A 85 -5.20 -12.80 -7.33
C PHE A 85 -4.00 -11.91 -7.03
N PHE A 86 -4.16 -10.65 -7.41
CA PHE A 86 -3.20 -9.58 -7.16
C PHE A 86 -3.67 -8.79 -5.96
N MET A 87 -2.78 -8.60 -4.98
CA MET A 87 -2.99 -7.66 -3.89
C MET A 87 -2.40 -6.30 -4.29
N GLU A 88 -2.73 -5.25 -3.51
CA GLU A 88 -2.21 -3.88 -3.68
C GLU A 88 -0.67 -3.82 -3.70
N ASP A 89 -0.01 -4.79 -3.08
CA ASP A 89 1.45 -4.97 -3.05
C ASP A 89 2.07 -5.53 -4.36
N GLU A 90 1.30 -5.68 -5.45
CA GLU A 90 1.68 -6.38 -6.69
C GLU A 90 2.11 -7.85 -6.51
N LYS A 91 2.01 -8.40 -5.30
CA LYS A 91 2.33 -9.79 -5.01
C LYS A 91 1.24 -10.70 -5.55
N LEU A 92 1.67 -11.69 -6.34
CA LEU A 92 0.80 -12.75 -6.85
C LEU A 92 0.57 -13.80 -5.76
N TYR A 93 -0.68 -13.99 -5.38
CA TYR A 93 -1.09 -15.07 -4.50
C TYR A 93 -1.82 -16.14 -5.29
N GLU A 94 -1.44 -17.40 -5.07
CA GLU A 94 -2.10 -18.56 -5.67
C GLU A 94 -2.81 -19.35 -4.55
N ILE A 95 -4.14 -19.33 -4.54
CA ILE A 95 -4.93 -20.15 -3.62
C ILE A 95 -5.44 -21.38 -4.39
N PRO A 96 -5.06 -22.61 -3.99
CA PRO A 96 -5.65 -23.81 -4.55
C PRO A 96 -7.13 -23.93 -4.13
N ASN A 97 -7.97 -24.41 -5.04
CA ASN A 97 -9.37 -24.70 -4.76
C ASN A 97 -9.48 -25.87 -3.78
N VAL A 98 -10.04 -25.59 -2.60
CA VAL A 98 -10.16 -26.56 -1.51
C VAL A 98 -10.97 -27.80 -1.93
N VAL A 99 -12.06 -27.61 -2.68
CA VAL A 99 -12.92 -28.71 -3.13
C VAL A 99 -12.15 -29.64 -4.07
N ASP A 100 -11.43 -29.07 -5.05
CA ASP A 100 -10.64 -29.84 -6.01
C ASP A 100 -9.47 -30.59 -5.33
N CYS A 101 -8.83 -29.98 -4.33
CA CYS A 101 -7.81 -30.65 -3.53
C CYS A 101 -8.36 -31.87 -2.79
N VAL A 102 -9.50 -31.71 -2.10
CA VAL A 102 -10.10 -32.79 -1.30
C VAL A 102 -10.59 -33.94 -2.20
N THR A 103 -11.20 -33.64 -3.36
CA THR A 103 -11.70 -34.67 -4.28
C THR A 103 -10.56 -35.43 -4.97
N LYS A 104 -9.51 -34.74 -5.42
CA LYS A 104 -8.38 -35.36 -6.14
C LYS A 104 -7.45 -36.16 -5.23
N PHE A 105 -7.24 -35.69 -4.01
CA PHE A 105 -6.28 -36.25 -3.06
C PHE A 105 -6.94 -36.97 -1.87
N LYS A 106 -8.22 -37.38 -1.98
CA LYS A 106 -8.95 -38.09 -0.93
C LYS A 106 -8.19 -39.29 -0.32
N GLY A 107 -7.38 -39.99 -1.11
CA GLY A 107 -6.56 -41.13 -0.67
C GLY A 107 -5.13 -40.78 -0.22
N ASP A 108 -4.77 -39.50 -0.18
CA ASP A 108 -3.44 -38.99 0.13
C ASP A 108 -3.56 -37.76 1.06
N PRO A 109 -3.76 -37.99 2.37
CA PRO A 109 -3.99 -36.91 3.33
C PRO A 109 -2.77 -35.98 3.46
N GLU A 110 -1.55 -36.50 3.28
CA GLU A 110 -0.31 -35.70 3.34
C GLU A 110 -0.29 -34.62 2.26
N LYS A 111 -0.68 -34.97 1.03
CA LYS A 111 -0.81 -33.98 -0.05
C LYS A 111 -1.86 -32.92 0.26
N ILE A 112 -3.01 -33.30 0.82
CA ILE A 112 -4.04 -32.33 1.22
C ILE A 112 -3.48 -31.35 2.25
N ILE A 113 -2.81 -31.85 3.29
CA ILE A 113 -2.24 -31.02 4.36
C ILE A 113 -1.19 -30.08 3.78
N SER A 114 -0.29 -30.56 2.93
CA SER A 114 0.75 -29.71 2.33
C SER A 114 0.19 -28.57 1.45
N LEU A 115 -0.96 -28.79 0.81
CA LEU A 115 -1.62 -27.79 -0.04
C LEU A 115 -2.48 -26.80 0.78
N LEU A 116 -3.11 -27.25 1.86
CA LEU A 116 -4.05 -26.44 2.65
C LEU A 116 -3.42 -25.73 3.86
N SER A 117 -2.36 -26.29 4.46
CA SER A 117 -1.69 -25.70 5.63
C SER A 117 -1.17 -24.26 5.40
N PRO A 118 -0.61 -23.91 4.23
CA PRO A 118 -0.23 -22.53 3.95
C PRO A 118 -1.43 -21.57 3.95
N ILE A 119 -2.60 -22.03 3.46
CA ILE A 119 -3.84 -21.24 3.44
C ILE A 119 -4.33 -20.98 4.85
N GLU A 120 -4.36 -22.03 5.69
CA GLU A 120 -4.75 -21.92 7.10
C GLU A 120 -3.86 -20.90 7.84
N THR A 121 -2.55 -20.99 7.65
CA THR A 121 -1.59 -20.05 8.25
C THR A 121 -1.83 -18.62 7.74
N MET A 122 -2.09 -18.46 6.44
CA MET A 122 -2.38 -17.15 5.86
C MET A 122 -3.68 -16.56 6.41
N LEU A 123 -4.71 -17.39 6.61
CA LEU A 123 -5.99 -16.99 7.18
C LEU A 123 -5.83 -16.54 8.63
N HIS A 124 -5.12 -17.31 9.47
CA HIS A 124 -4.83 -16.92 10.85
C HIS A 124 -4.05 -15.61 10.94
N ASN A 125 -3.05 -15.43 10.09
CA ASN A 125 -2.30 -14.17 10.02
C ASN A 125 -3.19 -13.00 9.58
N SER A 126 -4.12 -13.23 8.65
CA SER A 126 -5.08 -12.21 8.21
C SER A 126 -6.04 -11.80 9.34
N LEU A 127 -6.60 -12.78 10.04
CA LEU A 127 -7.50 -12.55 11.19
C LEU A 127 -6.79 -11.77 12.30
N ARG A 128 -5.54 -12.15 12.62
CA ARG A 128 -4.74 -11.42 13.61
C ARG A 128 -4.50 -9.96 13.21
N ARG A 129 -4.15 -9.71 11.95
CA ARG A 129 -3.99 -8.33 11.45
C ARG A 129 -5.29 -7.54 11.51
N GLU A 130 -6.42 -8.18 11.22
CA GLU A 130 -7.74 -7.55 11.30
C GLU A 130 -8.06 -7.16 12.76
N GLU A 131 -7.80 -8.04 13.72
CA GLU A 131 -7.95 -7.73 15.15
C GLU A 131 -7.06 -6.56 15.58
N GLU A 132 -5.79 -6.56 15.18
CA GLU A 132 -4.83 -5.47 15.45
C GLU A 132 -5.32 -4.13 14.85
N LEU A 133 -5.84 -4.15 13.62
CA LEU A 133 -6.39 -2.97 12.95
C LEU A 133 -7.67 -2.47 13.64
N ILE A 134 -8.58 -3.37 14.04
CA ILE A 134 -9.80 -3.01 14.78
C ILE A 134 -9.44 -2.31 16.08
N ASN A 135 -8.46 -2.84 16.83
CA ASN A 135 -8.01 -2.23 18.07
C ASN A 135 -7.40 -0.85 17.83
N LYS A 136 -6.55 -0.70 16.82
CA LYS A 136 -5.97 0.59 16.45
C LYS A 136 -7.01 1.63 16.02
N VAL A 137 -8.05 1.20 15.30
CA VAL A 137 -9.19 2.08 14.94
C VAL A 137 -9.96 2.52 16.18
N LYS A 138 -10.14 1.64 17.18
CA LYS A 138 -10.79 2.02 18.46
C LYS A 138 -9.95 3.03 19.23
N GLU A 139 -8.64 2.81 19.34
CA GLU A 139 -7.70 3.74 19.98
C GLU A 139 -7.75 5.11 19.30
N LEU A 140 -7.57 5.17 17.98
CA LEU A 140 -7.62 6.42 17.21
C LEU A 140 -8.97 7.13 17.32
N LYS A 141 -10.08 6.41 17.41
CA LYS A 141 -11.40 7.01 17.65
C LYS A 141 -11.47 7.66 19.03
N SER A 142 -10.96 7.00 20.07
CA SER A 142 -10.94 7.55 21.43
C SER A 142 -10.07 8.80 21.53
N GLU A 143 -8.87 8.79 20.93
CA GLU A 143 -7.98 9.96 20.86
C GLU A 143 -8.63 11.13 20.12
N ASN A 144 -9.32 10.85 19.01
CA ASN A 144 -9.99 11.89 18.23
C ASN A 144 -11.19 12.49 18.99
N GLU A 145 -11.93 11.69 19.76
CA GLU A 145 -12.96 12.21 20.67
C GLU A 145 -12.39 13.09 21.78
N GLU A 146 -11.26 12.69 22.38
CA GLU A 146 -10.58 13.48 23.39
C GLU A 146 -10.07 14.82 22.83
N LEU A 147 -9.41 14.78 21.68
CA LEU A 147 -8.96 15.99 20.98
C LEU A 147 -10.13 16.91 20.63
N LYS A 148 -11.27 16.36 20.19
CA LYS A 148 -12.48 17.16 19.97
C LYS A 148 -12.97 17.84 21.24
N ARG A 149 -12.97 17.15 22.39
CA ARG A 149 -13.33 17.74 23.68
C ARG A 149 -12.37 18.86 24.08
N GLN A 150 -11.07 18.66 23.88
CA GLN A 150 -10.06 19.69 24.15
C GLN A 150 -10.24 20.92 23.24
N VAL A 151 -10.51 20.72 21.95
CA VAL A 151 -10.79 21.84 21.03
C VAL A 151 -12.04 22.61 21.46
N TRP A 152 -13.08 21.92 21.92
CA TRP A 152 -14.27 22.55 22.47
C TRP A 152 -13.98 23.34 23.75
N SER A 153 -13.19 22.80 24.68
CA SER A 153 -12.83 23.54 25.89
C SER A 153 -12.00 24.78 25.58
N TYR A 154 -11.03 24.69 24.66
CA TYR A 154 -10.27 25.86 24.21
C TYR A 154 -11.16 26.91 23.55
N LYS A 155 -12.14 26.49 22.75
CA LYS A 155 -13.12 27.40 22.15
C LYS A 155 -13.92 28.15 23.23
N ASP A 156 -14.38 27.44 24.25
CA ASP A 156 -15.13 28.04 25.37
C ASP A 156 -14.25 29.00 26.19
N PHE A 157 -13.00 28.62 26.47
CA PHE A 157 -12.04 29.51 27.14
C PHE A 157 -11.76 30.78 26.35
N VAL A 158 -11.53 30.66 25.03
CA VAL A 158 -11.32 31.83 24.16
C VAL A 158 -12.56 32.73 24.16
N LEU A 159 -13.76 32.15 24.14
CA LEU A 159 -15.00 32.92 24.21
C LEU A 159 -15.15 33.65 25.55
N GLN A 160 -14.86 32.98 26.67
CA GLN A 160 -14.86 33.59 28.00
C GLN A 160 -13.81 34.69 28.10
N MET A 161 -12.59 34.46 27.62
CA MET A 161 -11.53 35.47 27.56
C MET A 161 -11.97 36.68 26.74
N ALA A 162 -12.58 36.45 25.58
CA ALA A 162 -13.11 37.51 24.74
C ALA A 162 -14.20 38.31 25.48
N HIS A 163 -15.15 37.63 26.12
CA HIS A 163 -16.21 38.25 26.91
C HIS A 163 -15.64 39.10 28.07
N HIS A 164 -14.75 38.54 28.90
CA HIS A 164 -14.12 39.27 29.99
C HIS A 164 -13.25 40.43 29.52
N SER A 165 -12.65 40.32 28.33
CA SER A 165 -11.88 41.43 27.74
C SER A 165 -12.72 42.67 27.44
N TYR A 166 -14.05 42.54 27.33
CA TYR A 166 -14.96 43.67 27.10
C TYR A 166 -15.38 44.38 28.40
N ILE A 167 -15.33 43.71 29.55
CA ILE A 167 -15.82 44.24 30.84
C ILE A 167 -14.78 45.17 31.47
N THR A 168 -15.18 46.40 31.81
CA THR A 168 -14.31 47.46 32.34
C THR A 168 -13.60 47.08 33.64
N GLU A 169 -14.29 46.43 34.58
CA GLU A 169 -13.71 45.98 35.85
C GLU A 169 -12.50 45.05 35.66
N TYR A 170 -12.58 44.13 34.69
CA TYR A 170 -11.50 43.20 34.39
C TYR A 170 -10.37 43.86 33.58
N GLN A 171 -10.69 44.87 32.76
CA GLN A 171 -9.69 45.69 32.06
C GLN A 171 -8.83 46.48 33.06
N GLU A 172 -9.46 47.09 34.06
CA GLU A 172 -8.77 47.88 35.08
C GLU A 172 -7.98 47.01 36.06
N LYS A 173 -8.56 45.88 36.50
CA LYS A 173 -7.93 45.00 37.50
C LYS A 173 -6.79 44.14 36.94
N PHE A 174 -6.92 43.66 35.71
CA PHE A 174 -5.98 42.70 35.12
C PHE A 174 -5.28 43.22 33.85
N GLY A 175 -5.52 44.47 33.45
CA GLY A 175 -4.90 45.08 32.27
C GLY A 175 -5.36 44.45 30.95
N LEU A 176 -6.53 43.79 30.93
CA LEU A 176 -7.05 43.14 29.73
C LEU A 176 -7.37 44.18 28.65
N LYS A 177 -7.03 43.85 27.40
CA LYS A 177 -7.38 44.68 26.23
C LYS A 177 -8.59 44.06 25.54
N ASN A 178 -9.57 44.88 25.19
CA ASN A 178 -10.75 44.42 24.47
C ASN A 178 -10.38 43.77 23.12
N ILE A 179 -10.65 42.47 23.02
CA ILE A 179 -10.34 41.65 21.84
C ILE A 179 -11.50 41.69 20.83
N ILE A 180 -12.72 41.91 21.29
CA ILE A 180 -13.96 41.81 20.51
C ILE A 180 -14.23 43.08 19.69
N SER A 181 -13.91 44.27 20.20
CA SER A 181 -14.25 45.49 19.45
C SER A 181 -13.26 45.74 18.31
N PRO A 182 -13.73 45.91 17.05
CA PRO A 182 -12.87 46.27 15.92
C PRO A 182 -12.14 47.60 16.18
N ASN A 183 -12.83 48.57 16.80
CA ASN A 183 -12.31 49.92 16.97
C ASN A 183 -11.29 50.09 18.11
N ALA A 184 -11.32 49.25 19.17
CA ALA A 184 -10.36 49.41 20.28
C ALA A 184 -8.99 48.75 20.02
N ASN A 185 -8.90 47.83 19.06
CA ASN A 185 -7.65 47.11 18.80
C ASN A 185 -7.22 47.24 17.34
N LYS A 186 -6.24 48.12 17.08
CA LYS A 186 -5.63 48.35 15.75
C LYS A 186 -5.16 47.03 15.10
N ARG A 187 -4.76 46.04 15.90
CA ARG A 187 -4.32 44.72 15.42
C ARG A 187 -5.48 43.88 14.90
N THR A 188 -6.60 43.84 15.62
CA THR A 188 -7.81 43.11 15.19
C THR A 188 -8.37 43.72 13.92
N ASN A 189 -8.40 45.06 13.83
CA ASN A 189 -8.79 45.76 12.60
C ASN A 189 -7.87 45.45 11.41
N LYS A 190 -6.57 45.27 11.63
CA LYS A 190 -5.62 44.90 10.58
C LYS A 190 -5.83 43.45 10.12
N ALA A 191 -5.95 42.51 11.06
CA ALA A 191 -6.18 41.09 10.76
C ALA A 191 -7.54 40.82 10.08
N MET A 192 -8.59 41.56 10.44
CA MET A 192 -9.90 41.47 9.76
C MET A 192 -9.85 42.03 8.33
N LYS A 193 -9.06 43.08 8.09
CA LYS A 193 -8.86 43.64 6.74
C LYS A 193 -8.01 42.74 5.84
N GLU A 194 -7.05 42.01 6.43
CA GLU A 194 -6.10 41.16 5.70
C GLU A 194 -6.63 39.74 5.42
N GLN A 195 -7.84 39.37 5.89
CA GLN A 195 -8.53 38.08 5.67
C GLN A 195 -7.64 36.82 5.88
N HIS A 196 -6.58 36.92 6.69
CA HIS A 196 -5.71 35.79 7.00
C HIS A 196 -5.80 35.40 8.49
N PRO A 197 -6.50 34.29 8.81
CA PRO A 197 -6.62 33.79 10.18
C PRO A 197 -5.28 33.43 10.84
N LYS A 198 -4.21 33.27 10.05
CA LYS A 198 -2.86 32.97 10.53
C LYS A 198 -2.27 34.11 11.39
N ASP A 199 -2.71 35.35 11.18
CA ASP A 199 -2.20 36.52 11.92
C ASP A 199 -2.80 36.67 13.33
N PHE A 200 -3.85 35.91 13.64
CA PHE A 200 -4.37 35.75 15.00
C PHE A 200 -3.47 34.86 15.87
N LEU A 201 -2.78 33.89 15.26
CA LEU A 201 -1.97 32.88 15.94
C LEU A 201 -0.49 33.25 16.08
N THR A 202 -0.02 34.30 15.41
CA THR A 202 1.32 34.85 15.61
C THR A 202 1.35 35.67 16.90
N THR A 203 1.22 34.99 18.04
CA THR A 203 1.68 35.54 19.31
C THR A 203 3.16 35.90 19.17
N ASP A 204 3.56 37.01 19.79
CA ASP A 204 4.95 37.40 20.00
C ASP A 204 5.67 36.39 20.95
N SER A 205 5.48 35.07 20.78
CA SER A 205 6.31 34.06 21.45
C SER A 205 7.72 33.99 20.85
N ASN A 206 7.97 34.70 19.75
CA ASN A 206 9.30 34.98 19.21
C ASN A 206 9.74 36.44 19.42
N LYS A 207 9.36 37.07 20.54
CA LYS A 207 10.26 38.04 21.16
C LYS A 207 11.31 37.28 21.99
N HIS A 208 12.18 36.57 21.27
CA HIS A 208 13.60 36.69 21.59
C HIS A 208 13.84 38.21 21.63
N VAL A 209 14.34 38.71 22.75
CA VAL A 209 14.77 40.10 22.90
C VAL A 209 15.74 40.38 21.76
N SER A 210 15.24 40.94 20.66
CA SER A 210 16.02 41.60 19.65
C SER A 210 15.94 43.06 20.02
N ASN A 211 16.90 43.51 20.82
CA ASN A 211 17.10 44.90 21.16
C ASN A 211 17.23 45.72 19.86
N LYS A 212 16.11 46.27 19.38
CA LYS A 212 16.10 47.26 18.29
C LYS A 212 16.79 48.57 18.70
N GLU A 213 17.04 48.77 19.99
CA GLU A 213 17.89 49.86 20.48
C GLU A 213 19.39 49.55 20.38
N GLU A 214 19.83 48.31 20.57
CA GLU A 214 21.25 47.91 20.34
C GLU A 214 21.57 47.84 18.85
N GLN A 215 20.68 47.29 18.02
CA GLN A 215 20.90 47.25 16.56
C GLN A 215 20.91 48.66 15.92
N ASN A 216 20.21 49.63 16.50
CA ASN A 216 20.26 51.03 16.05
C ASN A 216 21.48 51.79 16.59
N LYS A 217 21.99 51.44 17.79
CA LYS A 217 23.28 51.95 18.29
C LYS A 217 24.44 51.44 17.46
N ASP A 218 24.47 50.15 17.13
CA ASP A 218 25.53 49.55 16.29
C ASP A 218 25.50 50.07 14.86
N LYS A 219 24.32 50.26 14.25
CA LYS A 219 24.23 50.90 12.92
C LYS A 219 24.65 52.37 12.92
N LYS A 220 24.35 53.13 13.99
CA LYS A 220 24.85 54.50 14.16
C LYS A 220 26.36 54.54 14.41
N HIS A 221 26.91 53.58 15.17
CA HIS A 221 28.34 53.50 15.47
C HIS A 221 29.17 53.03 14.27
N GLN A 222 28.65 52.10 13.47
CA GLN A 222 29.28 51.67 12.21
C GLN A 222 29.24 52.78 11.15
N THR A 223 28.14 53.53 11.05
CA THR A 223 28.06 54.67 10.11
C THR A 223 28.89 55.88 10.55
N SER A 224 29.13 56.08 11.85
CA SER A 224 30.05 57.11 12.35
C SER A 224 31.53 56.75 12.11
N LEU A 225 31.91 55.49 12.35
CA LEU A 225 33.27 54.99 12.08
C LEU A 225 33.59 55.02 10.57
N LEU A 226 32.62 54.69 9.71
CA LEU A 226 32.80 54.78 8.25
C LEU A 226 33.02 56.23 7.79
N LYS A 227 32.30 57.19 8.38
CA LYS A 227 32.45 58.63 8.10
C LYS A 227 33.78 59.18 8.62
N GLU A 228 34.24 58.77 9.79
CA GLU A 228 35.58 59.12 10.30
C GLU A 228 36.70 58.55 9.42
N PHE A 229 36.56 57.30 8.95
CA PHE A 229 37.55 56.67 8.08
C PHE A 229 37.64 57.35 6.71
N GLN A 230 36.51 57.77 6.15
CA GLN A 230 36.46 58.53 4.90
C GLN A 230 37.03 59.95 5.05
N ASN A 231 36.80 60.61 6.20
CA ASN A 231 37.36 61.94 6.47
C ASN A 231 38.88 61.90 6.71
N ARG A 232 39.40 60.88 7.41
CA ARG A 232 40.86 60.68 7.57
C ARG A 232 41.56 60.44 6.22
N ARG A 233 40.94 59.67 5.32
CA ARG A 233 41.47 59.48 3.94
C ARG A 233 41.45 60.75 3.09
N LYS A 234 40.48 61.65 3.31
CA LYS A 234 40.46 62.97 2.64
C LYS A 234 41.54 63.91 3.18
N GLN A 235 41.79 63.90 4.49
CA GLN A 235 42.87 64.71 5.10
C GLN A 235 44.26 64.21 4.69
N GLN A 236 44.49 62.89 4.59
CA GLN A 236 45.75 62.34 4.09
C GLN A 236 46.02 62.64 2.60
N ARG A 237 44.96 62.83 1.80
CA ARG A 237 45.08 63.27 0.39
C ARG A 237 45.25 64.79 0.24
N GLY A 238 44.91 65.57 1.27
CA GLY A 238 45.10 67.03 1.30
C GLY A 238 46.51 67.45 1.74
N ASN A 239 47.20 66.64 2.55
CA ASN A 239 48.56 66.93 3.03
C ASN A 239 49.69 66.42 2.11
N ASN A 240 49.37 65.76 1.00
CA ASN A 240 50.33 65.33 -0.03
C ASN A 240 50.23 66.20 -1.31
N LYS A 241 49.84 67.46 -1.16
CA LYS A 241 49.99 68.50 -2.18
C LYS A 241 50.89 69.61 -1.65
#